data_AF-C4KKD8-F1
#
_entry.id   AF-C4KKD8-F1
#
_cell.length_a   1.000
_cell.length_b   1.000
_cell.length_c   1.000
_cell.angle_alpha   90.00
_cell.angle_beta   90.00
_cell.angle_gamma   90.00
#
_symmetry.space_group_name_H-M   'P 1'
#
loop_
_entity.id
_entity.type
_entity.pdbx_description
1 polymer ?
#
loop_
_entity_poly.entity_id
_entity_poly.type
_entity_poly.pdbx_seq_one_letter_code
_entity_poly.pdbx_strand_id
1 'polypeptide(L)'
;MDLVQIAKYIGFSLLIVSIILYVFVDPVDRLLSYQGPILSGALLGWYVLISNTPRDKFIETEGEKIPIVSILIRKRAPLFMAIGSLLIIPWLMPQIYPMVLKIQWLFVLSFLSEFLGGFMIGYIVPSLKFTEKLLLFSLGFAGDTIYLLLLYLASGIFHVPSQLLLNSVIVLVYGIKFPEGVVFAVYIMKKIGGI
;
A
#
# COMPACT_ATOMS: atom_id res chain seq x y z
N MET A 1 -16.90 15.71 -8.95
CA MET A 1 -15.44 15.59 -8.91
C MET A 1 -15.09 14.21 -9.45
N ASP A 2 -14.30 14.11 -10.51
CA ASP A 2 -13.97 12.83 -11.16
C ASP A 2 -13.19 11.94 -10.16
N LEU A 3 -13.57 10.68 -9.95
CA LEU A 3 -12.93 9.77 -8.97
C LEU A 3 -11.40 9.70 -9.16
N VAL A 4 -10.96 9.89 -10.40
CA VAL A 4 -9.56 9.96 -10.81
C VAL A 4 -8.84 11.16 -10.17
N GLN A 5 -9.48 12.33 -10.11
CA GLN A 5 -8.91 13.51 -9.46
C GLN A 5 -8.87 13.34 -7.94
N ILE A 6 -9.87 12.69 -7.35
CA ILE A 6 -9.88 12.37 -5.91
C ILE A 6 -8.67 11.50 -5.56
N ALA A 7 -8.43 10.42 -6.32
CA ALA A 7 -7.28 9.54 -6.11
C ALA A 7 -5.94 10.27 -6.20
N LYS A 8 -5.80 11.20 -7.15
CA LYS A 8 -4.61 12.07 -7.25
C LYS A 8 -4.40 12.87 -5.97
N TYR A 9 -5.42 13.60 -5.51
CA TYR A 9 -5.30 14.45 -4.32
C TYR A 9 -5.05 13.62 -3.05
N ILE A 10 -5.72 12.48 -2.89
CA ILE A 10 -5.46 11.57 -1.77
C ILE A 10 -4.03 11.03 -1.83
N GLY A 11 -3.56 10.57 -3.00
CA GLY A 11 -2.19 10.07 -3.18
C GLY A 11 -1.15 11.12 -2.78
N PHE A 12 -1.24 12.34 -3.32
CA PHE A 12 -0.31 13.41 -2.94
C PHE A 12 -0.44 13.84 -1.47
N SER A 13 -1.65 13.87 -0.92
CA SER A 13 -1.86 14.22 0.49
C SER A 13 -1.23 13.17 1.41
N LEU A 14 -1.41 11.88 1.10
CA LEU A 14 -0.76 10.79 1.82
C LEU A 14 0.76 10.90 1.72
N LEU A 15 1.31 11.22 0.54
CA LEU A 15 2.75 11.41 0.39
C LEU A 15 3.27 12.54 1.28
N ILE A 16 2.60 13.69 1.28
CA ILE A 16 2.97 14.87 2.08
C ILE A 16 2.89 14.54 3.57
N VAL A 17 1.80 13.92 4.02
CA VAL A 17 1.65 13.48 5.41
C VAL A 17 2.74 12.48 5.79
N SER A 18 3.05 11.53 4.91
CA SER A 18 4.12 10.56 5.14
C SER A 18 5.48 11.25 5.27
N ILE A 19 5.77 12.26 4.46
CA ILE A 19 7.00 13.07 4.56
C ILE A 19 7.04 13.87 5.86
N ILE A 20 5.91 14.42 6.31
CA ILE A 20 5.84 15.15 7.58
C ILE A 20 6.09 14.19 8.75
N LEU A 21 5.41 13.03 8.77
CA LEU A 21 5.63 12.00 9.77
C LEU A 21 7.09 11.50 9.76
N TYR A 22 7.66 11.38 8.57
CA TYR A 22 9.06 11.01 8.31
C TYR A 22 10.07 11.99 8.94
N VAL A 23 9.83 13.30 8.85
CA VAL A 23 10.78 14.30 9.36
C VAL A 23 10.60 14.54 10.86
N PHE A 24 9.37 14.59 11.35
CA PHE A 24 9.06 15.23 12.63
C PHE A 24 8.64 14.29 13.76
N VAL A 25 8.33 13.01 13.49
CA VAL A 25 7.72 12.13 14.51
C VAL A 25 8.73 11.12 15.05
N ASP A 26 8.41 10.52 16.19
CA ASP A 26 9.23 9.53 16.89
C ASP A 26 9.51 8.27 16.05
N PRO A 27 10.63 7.55 16.32
CA PRO A 27 11.03 6.36 15.57
C PRO A 27 9.97 5.26 15.48
N VAL A 28 9.09 5.16 16.49
CA VAL A 28 7.98 4.19 16.55
C VAL A 28 6.85 4.55 15.60
N ASP A 29 6.53 5.82 15.45
CA ASP A 29 5.47 6.22 14.54
C ASP A 29 5.99 6.31 13.10
N ARG A 30 7.29 6.60 12.91
CA ARG A 30 7.99 6.39 11.62
C ARG A 30 7.89 4.94 11.17
N LEU A 31 8.09 4.01 12.11
CA LEU A 31 7.92 2.56 11.97
C LEU A 31 6.58 2.17 11.38
N LEU A 32 5.53 2.86 11.80
CA LEU A 32 4.16 2.54 11.44
C LEU A 32 3.69 3.32 10.20
N SER A 33 4.47 4.32 9.78
CA SER A 33 4.19 5.16 8.61
C SER A 33 4.58 4.55 7.26
N TYR A 34 5.23 3.36 7.22
CA TYR A 34 5.67 2.68 5.99
C TYR A 34 4.54 2.43 4.98
N GLN A 35 3.29 2.32 5.43
CA GLN A 35 2.13 2.16 4.54
C GLN A 35 1.85 3.42 3.73
N GLY A 36 2.21 4.59 4.26
CA GLY A 36 2.02 5.89 3.62
C GLY A 36 2.63 5.99 2.21
N PRO A 37 3.96 5.77 2.03
CA PRO A 37 4.59 5.78 0.71
C PRO A 37 4.05 4.68 -0.20
N ILE A 38 3.78 3.48 0.31
CA ILE A 38 3.24 2.37 -0.48
C ILE A 38 1.84 2.71 -1.03
N LEU A 39 0.92 3.17 -0.17
CA LEU A 39 -0.46 3.51 -0.54
C LEU A 39 -0.50 4.73 -1.47
N SER A 40 0.32 5.75 -1.18
CA SER A 40 0.48 6.92 -2.05
C SER A 40 0.97 6.48 -3.43
N GLY A 41 2.04 5.69 -3.48
CA GLY A 41 2.58 5.12 -4.72
C GLY A 41 1.50 4.39 -5.49
N ALA A 42 0.78 3.48 -4.85
CA ALA A 42 -0.28 2.69 -5.48
C ALA A 42 -1.40 3.55 -6.06
N LEU A 43 -1.87 4.57 -5.32
CA LEU A 43 -2.90 5.49 -5.82
C LEU A 43 -2.40 6.30 -7.02
N LEU A 44 -1.14 6.76 -7.00
CA LEU A 44 -0.55 7.50 -8.12
C LEU A 44 -0.31 6.59 -9.33
N GLY A 45 0.13 5.34 -9.14
CA GLY A 45 0.28 4.36 -10.21
C GLY A 45 -1.05 4.05 -10.90
N TRP A 46 -2.10 3.83 -10.09
CA TRP A 46 -3.45 3.66 -10.58
C TRP A 46 -3.93 4.92 -11.35
N TYR A 47 -3.76 6.10 -10.76
CA TYR A 47 -4.11 7.37 -11.38
C TYR A 47 -3.41 7.56 -12.73
N VAL A 48 -2.11 7.28 -12.83
CA VAL A 48 -1.34 7.42 -14.07
C VAL A 48 -1.91 6.52 -15.17
N LEU A 49 -2.25 5.27 -14.87
CA LEU A 49 -2.83 4.38 -15.86
C LEU A 49 -4.21 4.87 -16.34
N ILE A 50 -5.09 5.26 -15.40
CA ILE A 50 -6.45 5.67 -15.73
C ILE A 50 -6.48 7.02 -16.45
N SER A 51 -5.71 8.00 -15.99
CA SER A 51 -5.72 9.36 -16.54
C SER A 51 -5.07 9.47 -17.93
N ASN A 52 -4.08 8.62 -18.24
CA ASN A 52 -3.43 8.61 -19.55
C ASN A 52 -4.16 7.72 -20.57
N THR A 53 -5.24 7.05 -20.19
CA THR A 53 -6.05 6.26 -21.12
C THR A 53 -7.15 7.14 -21.72
N PRO A 54 -7.20 7.30 -23.06
CA PRO A 54 -8.30 7.99 -23.73
C PRO A 54 -9.66 7.37 -23.40
N ARG A 55 -10.72 8.19 -23.26
CA ARG A 55 -12.06 7.75 -22.82
C ARG A 55 -12.70 6.71 -23.76
N ASP A 56 -12.34 6.74 -25.03
CA ASP A 56 -12.72 5.79 -26.09
C ASP A 56 -11.98 4.45 -26.00
N LYS A 57 -10.94 4.35 -25.17
CA LYS A 57 -10.09 3.16 -25.01
C LYS A 57 -10.33 2.42 -23.68
N PHE A 58 -11.55 2.47 -23.19
CA PHE A 58 -12.01 1.65 -22.06
C PHE A 58 -12.91 0.52 -22.57
N ILE A 59 -12.72 -0.67 -22.01
CA ILE A 59 -13.59 -1.82 -22.25
C ILE A 59 -14.28 -2.21 -20.94
N GLU A 60 -15.51 -2.72 -21.04
CA GLU A 60 -16.18 -3.31 -19.89
C GLU A 60 -15.78 -4.78 -19.75
N THR A 61 -15.29 -5.15 -18.58
CA THR A 61 -14.93 -6.53 -18.24
C THR A 61 -15.34 -6.78 -16.80
N GLU A 62 -16.07 -7.88 -16.55
CA GLU A 62 -16.58 -8.22 -15.21
C GLU A 62 -17.38 -7.07 -14.55
N GLY A 63 -18.06 -6.22 -15.32
CA GLY A 63 -18.82 -5.07 -14.80
C GLY A 63 -17.94 -3.88 -14.35
N GLU A 64 -16.65 -3.87 -14.69
CA GLU A 64 -15.73 -2.74 -14.49
C GLU A 64 -15.24 -2.18 -15.82
N LYS A 65 -15.14 -0.84 -15.91
CA LYS A 65 -14.48 -0.16 -17.04
C LYS A 65 -12.97 -0.19 -16.83
N ILE A 66 -12.27 -0.96 -17.66
CA ILE A 66 -10.82 -1.08 -17.61
C ILE A 66 -10.15 -0.48 -18.85
N PRO A 67 -8.98 0.16 -18.72
CA PRO A 67 -8.18 0.57 -19.87
C PRO A 67 -7.82 -0.59 -20.79
N ILE A 68 -7.84 -0.38 -22.11
CA ILE A 68 -7.32 -1.38 -23.08
C ILE A 68 -5.86 -1.73 -22.80
N VAL A 69 -5.07 -0.75 -22.36
CA VAL A 69 -3.64 -0.94 -22.01
C VAL A 69 -3.48 -1.97 -20.87
N SER A 70 -4.47 -2.08 -19.98
CA SER A 70 -4.48 -3.09 -18.92
C SER A 70 -4.45 -4.53 -19.47
N ILE A 71 -5.05 -4.78 -20.63
CA ILE A 71 -5.01 -6.11 -21.28
C ILE A 71 -3.59 -6.46 -21.72
N LEU A 72 -2.85 -5.48 -22.25
CA LEU A 72 -1.46 -5.65 -22.68
C LEU A 72 -0.53 -5.87 -21.48
N ILE A 73 -0.76 -5.11 -20.41
CA ILE A 73 0.04 -5.19 -19.17
C ILE A 73 -0.22 -6.51 -18.42
N ARG A 74 -1.41 -7.09 -18.56
CA ARG A 74 -1.84 -8.28 -17.82
C ARG A 74 -0.84 -9.45 -17.85
N LYS A 75 -0.27 -9.76 -19.02
CA LYS A 75 0.74 -10.84 -19.14
C LYS A 75 2.02 -10.56 -18.33
N ARG A 76 2.31 -9.28 -18.08
CA ARG A 76 3.47 -8.83 -17.31
C ARG A 76 3.12 -8.51 -15.86
N ALA A 77 1.85 -8.54 -15.46
CA ALA A 77 1.42 -8.22 -14.09
C ALA A 77 2.19 -9.02 -13.01
N PRO A 78 2.49 -10.33 -13.17
CA PRO A 78 3.32 -11.06 -12.21
C PRO A 78 4.74 -10.49 -12.06
N LEU A 79 5.35 -10.00 -13.15
CA LEU A 79 6.67 -9.37 -13.12
C LEU A 79 6.63 -8.06 -12.34
N PHE A 80 5.63 -7.21 -12.60
CA PHE A 80 5.46 -5.96 -11.86
C PHE A 80 5.17 -6.20 -10.37
N MET A 81 4.38 -7.23 -10.03
CA MET A 81 4.19 -7.66 -8.64
C MET A 81 5.50 -8.11 -8.00
N ALA A 82 6.28 -8.95 -8.69
CA ALA A 82 7.56 -9.44 -8.17
C ALA A 82 8.54 -8.28 -7.91
N ILE A 83 8.69 -7.36 -8.86
CA ILE A 83 9.57 -6.19 -8.69
C ILE A 83 9.05 -5.29 -7.58
N GLY A 84 7.74 -5.00 -7.54
CA GLY A 84 7.15 -4.18 -6.49
C GLY A 84 7.36 -4.78 -5.09
N SER A 85 7.16 -6.09 -4.95
CA SER A 85 7.44 -6.81 -3.71
C SER A 85 8.93 -6.79 -3.33
N LEU A 86 9.83 -6.97 -4.30
CA LEU A 86 11.28 -6.87 -4.06
C LEU A 86 11.72 -5.48 -3.63
N LEU A 87 11.03 -4.43 -4.06
CA LEU A 87 11.28 -3.05 -3.63
C LEU A 87 10.74 -2.77 -2.22
N ILE A 88 9.75 -3.52 -1.72
CA ILE A 88 9.11 -3.29 -0.42
C ILE A 88 9.68 -4.21 0.67
N ILE A 89 9.68 -5.52 0.43
CA ILE A 89 9.93 -6.56 1.45
C ILE A 89 11.25 -6.38 2.20
N PRO A 90 12.41 -6.11 1.55
CA PRO A 90 13.69 -6.01 2.24
C PRO A 90 13.69 -4.96 3.36
N TRP A 91 12.96 -3.87 3.18
CA TRP A 91 12.90 -2.77 4.15
C TRP A 91 12.06 -3.09 5.37
N LEU A 92 11.11 -4.02 5.23
CA LEU A 92 10.24 -4.48 6.32
C LEU A 92 10.85 -5.65 7.11
N MET A 93 12.04 -6.14 6.71
CA MET A 93 12.70 -7.24 7.41
C MET A 93 13.24 -6.77 8.79
N PRO A 94 12.96 -7.52 9.88
CA PRO A 94 13.39 -7.15 11.23
C PRO A 94 14.90 -6.92 11.41
N GLN A 95 15.74 -7.50 10.54
CA GLN A 95 17.20 -7.34 10.58
C GLN A 95 17.68 -6.02 9.95
N ILE A 96 17.02 -5.59 8.87
CA ILE A 96 17.39 -4.39 8.09
C ILE A 96 16.77 -3.15 8.74
N TYR A 97 15.58 -3.32 9.30
CA TYR A 97 14.77 -2.26 9.86
C TYR A 97 15.49 -1.38 10.92
N PRO A 98 16.21 -1.93 11.93
CA PRO A 98 16.92 -1.11 12.91
C PRO A 98 18.07 -0.29 12.29
N MET A 99 18.65 -0.75 11.18
CA MET A 99 19.70 -0.02 10.47
C MET A 99 19.11 1.17 9.71
N VAL A 100 17.94 0.96 9.11
CA VAL A 100 17.15 1.96 8.40
C VAL A 100 16.77 3.13 9.34
N LEU A 101 16.43 2.85 10.60
CA LEU A 101 16.19 3.91 11.59
C LEU A 101 17.43 4.71 12.00
N LYS A 102 18.63 4.12 11.94
CA LYS A 102 19.88 4.76 12.39
C LYS A 102 20.61 5.50 11.28
N ILE A 103 20.43 5.10 10.03
CA ILE A 103 21.16 5.60 8.86
C ILE A 103 20.18 6.34 7.95
N GLN A 104 20.25 7.68 7.96
CA GLN A 104 19.32 8.55 7.22
C GLN A 104 19.22 8.23 5.72
N TRP A 105 20.33 7.91 5.06
CA TRP A 105 20.31 7.55 3.64
C TRP A 105 19.58 6.24 3.33
N LEU A 106 19.72 5.22 4.19
CA LEU A 106 18.95 3.98 4.05
C LEU A 106 17.46 4.21 4.24
N PHE A 107 17.10 5.16 5.11
CA PHE A 107 15.73 5.59 5.35
C PHE A 107 15.11 6.33 4.16
N VAL A 108 15.88 7.16 3.44
CA VAL A 108 15.43 7.76 2.16
C VAL A 108 15.26 6.67 1.10
N LEU A 109 16.21 5.74 1.01
CA LEU A 109 16.17 4.68 0.02
C LEU A 109 14.99 3.73 0.24
N SER A 110 14.67 3.40 1.50
CA SER A 110 13.49 2.59 1.84
C SER A 110 12.21 3.30 1.43
N PHE A 111 12.07 4.58 1.78
CA PHE A 111 10.89 5.39 1.41
C PHE A 111 10.67 5.43 -0.11
N LEU A 112 11.72 5.69 -0.89
CA LEU A 112 11.64 5.72 -2.34
C LEU A 112 11.31 4.33 -2.91
N SER A 113 11.91 3.28 -2.36
CA SER A 113 11.66 1.91 -2.81
C SER A 113 10.23 1.47 -2.51
N GLU A 114 9.71 1.77 -1.31
CA GLU A 114 8.33 1.53 -0.91
C GLU A 114 7.34 2.28 -1.80
N PHE A 115 7.62 3.57 -2.09
CA PHE A 115 6.82 4.37 -3.00
C PHE A 115 6.80 3.80 -4.42
N LEU A 116 7.97 3.46 -4.98
CA LEU A 116 8.09 2.90 -6.32
C LEU A 116 7.44 1.51 -6.41
N GLY A 117 7.62 0.68 -5.38
CA GLY A 117 6.99 -0.63 -5.29
C GLY A 117 5.47 -0.52 -5.25
N GLY A 118 4.94 0.38 -4.42
CA GLY A 118 3.52 0.72 -4.39
C GLY A 118 3.02 1.20 -5.75
N PHE A 119 3.75 2.11 -6.40
CA PHE A 119 3.41 2.61 -7.74
C PHE A 119 3.32 1.51 -8.79
N MET A 120 4.29 0.59 -8.83
CA MET A 120 4.28 -0.53 -9.78
C MET A 120 3.07 -1.44 -9.55
N ILE A 121 2.74 -1.74 -8.30
CA ILE A 121 1.58 -2.56 -7.95
C ILE A 121 0.28 -1.83 -8.34
N GLY A 122 0.12 -0.55 -7.96
CA GLY A 122 -1.06 0.24 -8.29
C GLY A 122 -1.28 0.40 -9.80
N TYR A 123 -0.20 0.54 -10.57
CA TYR A 123 -0.25 0.64 -12.02
C TYR A 123 -0.83 -0.62 -12.69
N ILE A 124 -0.62 -1.80 -12.10
CA ILE A 124 -1.15 -3.05 -12.67
C ILE A 124 -2.50 -3.46 -12.10
N VAL A 125 -2.99 -2.87 -11.00
CA VAL A 125 -4.28 -3.25 -10.38
C VAL A 125 -5.44 -3.30 -11.38
N PRO A 126 -5.60 -2.33 -12.32
CA PRO A 126 -6.69 -2.40 -13.30
C PRO A 126 -6.57 -3.58 -14.29
N SER A 127 -5.40 -4.20 -14.42
CA SER A 127 -5.18 -5.39 -15.28
C SER A 127 -5.54 -6.72 -14.62
N LEU A 128 -5.74 -6.72 -13.31
CA LEU A 128 -6.02 -7.92 -12.53
C LEU A 128 -7.52 -8.28 -12.58
N LYS A 129 -7.82 -9.59 -12.61
CA LYS A 129 -9.16 -10.14 -12.37
C LYS A 129 -9.64 -9.80 -10.97
N PHE A 130 -10.96 -9.85 -10.76
CA PHE A 130 -11.53 -9.71 -9.43
C PHE A 130 -10.89 -10.65 -8.38
N THR A 131 -10.73 -11.93 -8.69
CA THR A 131 -10.09 -12.91 -7.78
C THR A 131 -8.63 -12.57 -7.47
N GLU A 132 -7.89 -12.06 -8.46
CA GLU A 132 -6.48 -11.65 -8.30
C GLU A 132 -6.38 -10.40 -7.41
N LYS A 133 -7.27 -9.42 -7.59
CA LYS A 133 -7.38 -8.23 -6.71
C LYS A 133 -7.73 -8.64 -5.28
N LEU A 134 -8.66 -9.59 -5.12
CA LEU A 134 -9.08 -10.09 -3.83
C LEU A 134 -7.93 -10.76 -3.08
N LEU A 135 -7.18 -11.60 -3.78
CA LEU A 135 -6.01 -12.28 -3.25
C LEU A 135 -4.90 -11.28 -2.88
N LEU A 136 -4.59 -10.33 -3.76
CA LEU A 136 -3.59 -9.29 -3.52
C LEU A 136 -3.92 -8.47 -2.26
N PHE A 137 -5.17 -8.00 -2.14
CA PHE A 137 -5.59 -7.22 -0.98
C PHE A 137 -5.56 -8.06 0.30
N SER A 138 -6.06 -9.30 0.25
CA SER A 138 -6.07 -10.18 1.43
C SER A 138 -4.67 -10.51 1.93
N LEU A 139 -3.72 -10.74 1.00
CA LEU A 139 -2.31 -10.95 1.35
C LEU A 139 -1.67 -9.69 1.92
N GLY A 140 -1.96 -8.51 1.35
CA GLY A 140 -1.49 -7.23 1.91
C GLY A 140 -2.01 -7.00 3.32
N PHE A 141 -3.31 -7.22 3.55
CA PHE A 141 -3.95 -7.09 4.85
C PHE A 141 -3.37 -8.05 5.90
N ALA A 142 -3.17 -9.32 5.51
CA ALA A 142 -2.52 -10.31 6.35
C ALA A 142 -1.06 -9.93 6.65
N GLY A 143 -0.32 -9.47 5.64
CA GLY A 143 1.06 -9.01 5.77
C GLY A 143 1.20 -7.86 6.77
N ASP A 144 0.34 -6.86 6.68
CA ASP A 144 0.32 -5.72 7.62
C ASP A 144 0.01 -6.18 9.04
N THR A 145 -0.95 -7.08 9.22
CA THR A 145 -1.31 -7.61 10.54
C THR A 145 -0.17 -8.42 11.15
N ILE A 146 0.49 -9.25 10.35
CA ILE A 146 1.67 -10.04 10.75
C ILE A 146 2.84 -9.11 11.07
N TYR A 147 3.05 -8.06 10.28
CA TYR A 147 4.11 -7.08 10.52
C TYR A 147 3.90 -6.35 11.85
N LEU A 148 2.69 -5.88 12.14
CA LEU A 148 2.36 -5.28 13.44
C LEU A 148 2.61 -6.24 14.61
N LEU A 149 2.27 -7.52 14.44
CA LEU A 149 2.56 -8.55 15.45
C LEU A 149 4.08 -8.77 15.62
N LEU A 150 4.84 -8.80 14.52
CA LEU A 150 6.30 -8.94 14.56
C LEU A 150 6.95 -7.75 15.25
N LEU A 151 6.49 -6.53 15.01
CA LEU A 151 6.97 -5.33 15.71
C LEU A 151 6.75 -5.41 17.22
N TYR A 152 5.59 -5.92 17.63
CA TYR A 152 5.29 -6.15 19.04
C TYR A 152 6.20 -7.22 19.67
N LEU A 153 6.34 -8.38 19.02
CA LEU A 153 7.17 -9.49 19.51
C LEU A 153 8.67 -9.13 19.55
N ALA A 154 9.13 -8.32 18.59
CA ALA A 154 10.49 -7.85 18.52
C ALA A 154 10.72 -6.51 19.23
N SER A 155 9.80 -6.06 20.11
CA SER A 155 9.91 -4.80 20.87
C SER A 155 11.26 -4.63 21.59
N GLY A 156 11.84 -5.72 22.09
CA GLY A 156 13.18 -5.72 22.71
C GLY A 156 14.32 -5.34 21.75
N ILE A 157 14.21 -5.68 20.46
CA ILE A 157 15.17 -5.30 19.41
C ILE A 157 15.08 -3.79 19.13
N PHE A 158 13.88 -3.23 19.26
CA PHE A 158 13.62 -1.81 18.97
C PHE A 158 13.92 -0.87 20.14
N HIS A 159 14.24 -1.39 21.34
CA HIS A 159 14.50 -0.59 22.56
C HIS A 159 13.32 0.34 22.91
N VAL A 160 12.11 -0.05 22.54
CA VAL A 160 10.88 0.72 22.77
C VAL A 160 10.08 0.06 23.88
N PRO A 161 9.55 0.82 24.85
CA PRO A 161 8.65 0.28 25.86
C PRO A 161 7.47 -0.45 25.21
N SER A 162 7.27 -1.73 25.55
CA SER A 162 6.22 -2.58 24.98
C SER A 162 4.81 -1.99 25.10
N GLN A 163 4.57 -1.21 26.16
CA GLN A 163 3.30 -0.51 26.39
C GLN A 163 3.02 0.59 25.35
N LEU A 164 4.04 1.35 24.95
CA LEU A 164 3.90 2.39 23.92
C LEU A 164 3.63 1.76 22.56
N LEU A 165 4.35 0.68 22.26
CA LEU A 165 4.19 -0.08 21.02
C LEU A 165 2.79 -0.71 20.94
N LEU A 166 2.28 -1.24 22.05
CA LEU A 166 0.92 -1.77 22.15
C LEU A 166 -0.15 -0.70 21.86
N ASN A 167 -0.02 0.50 22.43
CA ASN A 167 -0.97 1.59 22.19
C ASN A 167 -0.99 2.01 20.71
N SER A 168 0.17 2.20 20.08
CA SER A 168 0.25 2.56 18.67
C SER A 168 -0.29 1.45 17.76
N VAL A 169 -0.03 0.17 18.09
CA VAL A 169 -0.59 -0.98 17.36
C VAL A 169 -2.11 -1.04 17.48
N ILE A 170 -2.68 -0.83 18.67
CA ILE A 170 -4.14 -0.80 18.87
C ILE A 170 -4.78 0.29 18.01
N VAL A 171 -4.19 1.49 17.99
CA VAL A 171 -4.69 2.60 17.16
C VAL A 171 -4.64 2.26 15.67
N LEU A 172 -3.59 1.62 15.19
CA LEU A 172 -3.49 1.20 13.78
C LEU A 172 -4.48 0.10 13.42
N VAL A 173 -4.60 -0.92 14.28
CA VAL A 173 -5.49 -2.05 14.03
C VAL A 173 -6.94 -1.58 14.01
N TYR A 174 -7.38 -0.84 15.03
CA TYR A 174 -8.78 -0.43 15.14
C TYR A 174 -9.11 0.84 14.35
N GLY A 175 -8.18 1.78 14.24
CA GLY A 175 -8.39 3.06 13.58
C GLY A 175 -8.20 3.02 12.07
N ILE A 176 -7.36 2.11 11.56
CA ILE A 176 -7.01 2.07 10.13
C ILE A 176 -7.35 0.70 9.52
N LYS A 177 -6.80 -0.39 10.05
CA LYS A 177 -6.95 -1.73 9.43
C LYS A 177 -8.38 -2.24 9.50
N PHE A 178 -9.07 -2.07 10.63
CA PHE A 178 -10.44 -2.51 10.73
C PHE A 178 -11.38 -1.78 9.74
N PRO A 179 -11.38 -0.44 9.65
CA PRO A 179 -12.12 0.27 8.60
C PRO A 179 -11.72 -0.14 7.17
N GLU A 180 -10.44 -0.32 6.89
CA GLU A 180 -9.94 -0.80 5.59
C GLU A 180 -10.53 -2.19 5.24
N GLY A 181 -10.54 -3.12 6.19
CA GLY A 181 -11.15 -4.44 6.04
C GLY A 181 -12.66 -4.38 5.81
N VAL A 182 -13.37 -3.48 6.50
CA VAL A 182 -14.82 -3.27 6.32
C VAL A 182 -15.12 -2.74 4.92
N VAL A 183 -14.38 -1.72 4.45
CA VAL A 183 -14.56 -1.16 3.10
C VAL A 183 -14.31 -2.24 2.04
N PHE A 184 -13.30 -3.08 2.24
CA PHE A 184 -13.01 -4.18 1.34
C PHE A 184 -14.10 -5.27 1.36
N ALA A 185 -14.61 -5.65 2.52
CA ALA A 185 -15.73 -6.58 2.63
C ALA A 185 -16.98 -6.06 1.91
N VAL A 186 -17.29 -4.78 2.06
CA VAL A 186 -18.40 -4.11 1.33
C VAL A 186 -18.16 -4.16 -0.19
N TYR A 187 -16.92 -3.92 -0.64
CA TYR A 187 -16.56 -4.04 -2.06
C TYR A 187 -16.79 -5.47 -2.59
N ILE A 188 -16.41 -6.50 -1.84
CA ILE A 188 -16.68 -7.90 -2.22
C ILE A 188 -18.19 -8.16 -2.29
N MET A 189 -18.95 -7.78 -1.25
CA MET A 189 -20.40 -8.01 -1.17
C MET A 189 -21.14 -7.40 -2.37
N LYS A 190 -20.79 -6.16 -2.75
CA LYS A 190 -21.34 -5.51 -3.95
C LYS A 190 -20.99 -6.26 -5.24
N LYS A 191 -19.78 -6.83 -5.34
CA LYS A 191 -19.34 -7.53 -6.55
C LYS A 191 -20.03 -8.89 -6.73
N ILE A 192 -20.29 -9.60 -5.63
CA ILE A 192 -20.93 -10.93 -5.65
C ILE A 192 -22.46 -10.87 -5.63
N GLY A 193 -23.07 -9.68 -5.65
CA GLY A 193 -24.52 -9.50 -5.64
C GLY A 193 -25.17 -9.73 -4.27
N GLY A 194 -24.39 -9.61 -3.19
CA GLY A 194 -24.92 -9.71 -1.81
C GLY A 194 -25.66 -8.47 -1.33
N ILE A 195 -25.53 -7.33 -2.04
CA ILE A 195 -26.21 -6.03 -1.84
C ILE A 195 -26.36 -5.33 -3.18
#